data_AF-A0AAU3UZS3-F1
#
_entry.id   AF-A0AAU3UZS3-F1
#
_cell.length_a   1.000
_cell.length_b   1.000
_cell.length_c   1.000
_cell.angle_alpha   90.00
_cell.angle_beta   90.00
_cell.angle_gamma   90.00
#
_symmetry.space_group_name_H-M   'P 1'
#
loop_
_entity.id
_entity.type
_entity.pdbx_description
1 polymer ?
#
loop_
_entity_poly.entity_id
_entity_poly.type
_entity_poly.pdbx_seq_one_letter_code
_entity_poly.pdbx_strand_id
1 'polypeptide(L)'
;MAGILATEDQVVVHLAWWEKAAAHHRDVRVPLEAVCRVTVEPDWWRAVRGVHERGLCISGTLCIGTRCHQAGKDFAAVRWGRPAVYVELRPSAPFRLLASSARDDKEAEATAGHIAQAAPNIDTSTPWRQPLPMLDESEYAAALEYHQRRSSAWHRVEGALDRLGARAWSGPCQAAQRLRGAKNSPP
;
A
#
# COMPACT_ATOMS: atom_id res chain seq x y z
N MET A 1 11.97 -1.24 -13.06
CA MET A 1 11.33 -0.66 -11.87
C MET A 1 9.87 -1.01 -11.94
N ALA A 2 9.21 -1.13 -10.80
CA ALA A 2 7.80 -1.45 -10.76
C ALA A 2 7.00 -0.46 -11.62
N GLY A 3 6.16 -1.00 -12.49
CA GLY A 3 5.30 -0.22 -13.38
C GLY A 3 3.87 -0.66 -13.20
N ILE A 4 2.94 0.29 -13.28
CA ILE A 4 1.51 0.00 -13.24
C ILE A 4 0.93 0.13 -14.64
N LEU A 5 0.15 -0.85 -15.06
CA LEU A 5 -0.46 -0.93 -16.37
C LEU A 5 -1.92 -1.35 -16.23
N ALA A 6 -2.79 -0.82 -17.08
CA ALA A 6 -4.12 -1.36 -17.27
C ALA A 6 -4.09 -2.37 -18.42
N THR A 7 -4.73 -3.51 -18.23
CA THR A 7 -5.12 -4.46 -19.27
C THR A 7 -6.62 -4.33 -19.52
N GLU A 8 -7.20 -5.18 -20.37
CA GLU A 8 -8.64 -5.12 -20.69
C GLU A 8 -9.55 -5.20 -19.47
N ASP A 9 -9.20 -6.02 -18.47
CA ASP A 9 -10.04 -6.31 -17.30
C ASP A 9 -9.35 -6.08 -15.95
N GLN A 10 -8.04 -5.82 -15.93
CA GLN A 10 -7.25 -5.70 -14.69
C GLN A 10 -6.36 -4.45 -14.69
N VAL A 11 -6.03 -3.98 -13.49
CA VAL A 11 -4.84 -3.17 -13.24
C VAL A 11 -3.76 -4.05 -12.63
N VAL A 12 -2.57 -4.00 -13.21
CA VAL A 12 -1.43 -4.83 -12.81
C VAL A 12 -0.25 -3.95 -12.41
N VAL A 13 0.24 -4.14 -11.19
CA VAL A 13 1.56 -3.63 -10.78
C VAL A 13 2.58 -4.71 -11.08
N HIS A 14 3.32 -4.51 -12.14
CA HIS A 14 4.43 -5.37 -12.54
C HIS A 14 5.65 -5.06 -11.70
N LEU A 15 6.22 -6.08 -11.09
CA LEU A 15 7.43 -5.99 -10.29
C LEU A 15 8.59 -6.66 -11.02
N ALA A 16 9.75 -6.01 -11.02
CA ALA A 16 11.00 -6.66 -11.40
C ALA A 16 11.31 -7.81 -10.45
N TRP A 17 12.15 -8.75 -10.88
CA TRP A 17 12.45 -9.95 -10.10
C TRP A 17 12.96 -9.65 -8.68
N TRP A 18 13.82 -8.64 -8.53
CA TRP A 18 14.35 -8.24 -7.22
C TRP A 18 13.28 -7.51 -6.39
N GLU A 19 12.36 -6.79 -7.04
CA GLU A 19 11.23 -6.12 -6.38
C GLU A 19 10.22 -7.16 -5.87
N LYS A 20 10.03 -8.28 -6.57
CA LYS A 20 9.22 -9.41 -6.09
C LYS A 20 9.79 -10.00 -4.80
N ALA A 21 11.11 -10.19 -4.77
CA ALA A 21 11.81 -10.64 -3.58
C ALA A 21 11.69 -9.61 -2.45
N ALA A 22 11.97 -8.33 -2.74
CA ALA A 22 11.89 -7.24 -1.77
C ALA A 22 10.46 -7.02 -1.22
N ALA A 23 9.43 -7.16 -2.05
CA ALA A 23 8.03 -7.02 -1.67
C ALA A 23 7.49 -8.22 -0.86
N HIS A 24 8.15 -9.38 -0.97
CA HIS A 24 7.56 -10.68 -0.67
C HIS A 24 6.20 -10.88 -1.38
N HIS A 25 6.10 -10.40 -2.62
CA HIS A 25 4.88 -10.43 -3.41
C HIS A 25 5.20 -10.69 -4.88
N ARG A 26 4.27 -11.32 -5.62
CA ARG A 26 4.33 -11.39 -7.09
C ARG A 26 3.77 -10.09 -7.69
N ASP A 27 3.54 -10.05 -9.00
CA ASP A 27 2.80 -8.92 -9.59
C ASP A 27 1.42 -8.83 -8.92
N VAL A 28 1.01 -7.61 -8.58
CA VAL A 28 -0.29 -7.35 -7.94
C VAL A 28 -1.32 -7.13 -9.04
N ARG A 29 -2.40 -7.91 -9.03
CA ARG A 29 -3.49 -7.81 -10.01
C ARG A 29 -4.78 -7.48 -9.27
N VAL A 30 -5.50 -6.49 -9.75
CA VAL A 30 -6.82 -6.12 -9.23
C VAL A 30 -7.78 -5.86 -10.39
N PRO A 31 -9.08 -6.18 -10.25
CA PRO A 31 -10.05 -5.92 -11.29
C PRO A 31 -10.13 -4.43 -11.62
N LEU A 32 -10.22 -4.11 -12.90
CA LEU A 32 -10.33 -2.73 -13.38
C LEU A 32 -11.64 -2.07 -12.92
N GLU A 33 -12.70 -2.85 -12.74
CA GLU A 33 -13.98 -2.42 -12.13
C GLU A 33 -13.85 -1.99 -10.67
N ALA A 34 -12.82 -2.47 -9.97
CA ALA A 34 -12.56 -2.12 -8.59
C ALA A 34 -11.84 -0.77 -8.46
N VAL A 35 -11.31 -0.22 -9.55
CA VAL A 35 -10.73 1.12 -9.58
C VAL A 35 -11.84 2.14 -9.36
N CYS A 36 -11.69 2.96 -8.32
CA CYS A 36 -12.60 4.07 -8.08
C CYS A 36 -11.95 5.42 -8.37
N ARG A 37 -10.64 5.56 -8.26
CA ARG A 37 -9.94 6.82 -8.53
C ARG A 37 -8.49 6.58 -8.91
N VAL A 38 -7.97 7.44 -9.78
CA VAL A 38 -6.57 7.45 -10.18
C VAL A 38 -6.03 8.87 -10.03
N THR A 39 -4.92 9.04 -9.33
CA THR A 39 -4.27 10.34 -9.16
C THR A 39 -2.76 10.23 -9.36
N VAL A 40 -2.13 11.34 -9.75
CA VAL A 40 -0.69 11.51 -9.70
C VAL A 40 -0.36 12.28 -8.43
N GLU A 41 0.56 11.74 -7.64
CA GLU A 41 1.05 12.39 -6.43
C GLU A 41 2.56 12.67 -6.58
N PRO A 42 3.00 13.93 -6.49
CA PRO A 42 4.43 14.27 -6.53
C PRO A 42 5.16 13.74 -5.28
N ASP A 43 4.45 13.68 -4.15
CA ASP A 43 4.95 13.28 -2.84
C ASP A 43 4.82 11.76 -2.61
N TRP A 44 5.88 11.01 -2.90
CA TRP A 44 5.95 9.55 -2.67
C TRP A 44 5.61 9.14 -1.22
N TRP A 45 5.90 9.99 -0.23
CA TRP A 45 5.72 9.69 1.19
C TRP A 45 4.24 9.57 1.55
N ARG A 46 3.35 10.19 0.77
CA ARG A 46 1.89 10.03 0.93
C ARG A 46 1.43 8.62 0.60
N ALA A 47 2.20 7.81 -0.12
CA ALA A 47 1.90 6.38 -0.35
C ALA A 47 2.19 5.55 0.90
N VAL A 48 3.12 6.02 1.71
CA VAL A 48 3.69 5.28 2.83
C VAL A 48 2.86 5.56 4.09
N ARG A 49 1.59 5.14 4.04
CA ARG A 49 0.66 5.29 5.16
C ARG A 49 0.56 4.00 5.97
N GLY A 50 0.16 4.14 7.22
CA GLY A 50 -0.02 3.00 8.12
C GLY A 50 1.27 2.25 8.42
N VAL A 51 1.09 1.02 8.88
CA VAL A 51 2.15 0.16 9.39
C VAL A 51 2.73 -0.72 8.29
N HIS A 52 4.04 -0.90 8.30
CA HIS A 52 4.71 -1.87 7.42
C HIS A 52 4.31 -3.31 7.77
N GLU A 53 3.60 -4.01 6.87
CA GLU A 53 3.20 -5.40 7.07
C GLU A 53 4.21 -6.35 6.42
N ARG A 54 4.50 -6.16 5.13
CA ARG A 54 5.41 -7.02 4.35
C ARG A 54 6.25 -6.19 3.39
N GLY A 55 7.46 -6.66 3.13
CA GLY A 55 8.36 -6.11 2.12
C GLY A 55 9.53 -5.32 2.70
N LEU A 56 10.08 -4.41 1.90
CA LEU A 56 11.30 -3.66 2.19
C LEU A 56 11.03 -2.16 2.07
N CYS A 57 11.31 -1.40 3.14
CA CYS A 57 11.35 0.05 3.07
C CYS A 57 12.67 0.54 3.63
N ILE A 58 13.44 1.23 2.78
CA ILE A 58 14.73 1.81 3.09
C ILE A 58 14.52 3.32 3.14
N SER A 59 14.64 3.89 4.34
CA SER A 59 14.73 5.33 4.53
C SER A 59 15.83 5.87 3.64
N GLY A 60 15.55 6.87 2.80
CA GLY A 60 16.53 7.36 1.83
C GLY A 60 16.14 7.05 0.39
N THR A 61 15.41 5.96 0.18
CA THR A 61 15.54 5.26 -1.10
C THR A 61 14.21 4.82 -1.66
N LEU A 62 13.53 3.89 -1.01
CA LEU A 62 12.35 3.25 -1.57
C LEU A 62 11.48 2.63 -0.48
N CYS A 63 10.24 2.35 -0.86
CA CYS A 63 9.35 1.52 -0.07
C CYS A 63 8.54 0.62 -1.00
N ILE A 64 8.76 -0.68 -0.86
CA ILE A 64 8.18 -1.72 -1.68
C ILE A 64 7.55 -2.78 -0.77
N GLY A 65 6.24 -3.00 -0.92
CA GLY A 65 5.50 -4.06 -0.23
C GLY A 65 4.14 -3.62 0.29
N THR A 66 3.59 -4.43 1.18
CA THR A 66 2.26 -4.23 1.76
C THR A 66 2.33 -3.37 3.01
N ARG A 67 1.57 -2.29 3.01
CA ARG A 67 1.27 -1.45 4.15
C ARG A 67 -0.13 -1.78 4.65
N CYS A 68 -0.34 -1.75 5.96
CA CYS A 68 -1.64 -2.03 6.56
C CYS A 68 -2.09 -0.87 7.44
N HIS A 69 -3.36 -0.54 7.35
CA HIS A 69 -4.01 0.51 8.13
C HIS A 69 -5.45 0.07 8.44
N GLN A 70 -6.15 0.87 9.23
CA GLN A 70 -7.50 0.53 9.68
C GLN A 70 -8.53 0.34 8.55
N ALA A 71 -8.42 1.15 7.50
CA ALA A 71 -9.31 1.05 6.34
C ALA A 71 -8.95 -0.10 5.37
N GLY A 72 -7.86 -0.84 5.61
CA GLY A 72 -7.46 -1.99 4.78
C GLY A 72 -5.95 -2.07 4.55
N LYS A 73 -5.57 -2.57 3.38
CA LYS A 73 -4.18 -2.76 2.98
C LYS A 73 -3.85 -1.89 1.78
N ASP A 74 -2.68 -1.30 1.78
CA ASP A 74 -2.12 -0.59 0.63
C ASP A 74 -0.93 -1.41 0.09
N PHE A 75 -0.76 -1.42 -1.22
CA PHE A 75 0.47 -1.91 -1.83
C PHE A 75 1.26 -0.72 -2.38
N ALA A 76 2.47 -0.53 -1.86
CA ALA A 76 3.35 0.54 -2.29
C ALA A 76 4.57 -0.05 -3.00
N ALA A 77 4.91 0.48 -4.17
CA ALA A 77 6.16 0.26 -4.88
C ALA A 77 6.70 1.62 -5.33
N VAL A 78 7.13 2.41 -4.35
CA VAL A 78 7.49 3.82 -4.54
C VAL A 78 8.95 4.09 -4.25
N ARG A 79 9.50 5.12 -4.88
CA ARG A 79 10.88 5.58 -4.73
C ARG A 79 10.91 7.04 -4.30
N TRP A 80 11.92 7.39 -3.52
CA TRP A 80 12.13 8.78 -3.12
C TRP A 80 12.41 9.68 -4.30
N GLY A 81 11.88 10.90 -4.23
CA GLY A 81 12.07 11.93 -5.24
C GLY A 81 11.45 11.61 -6.60
N ARG A 82 10.50 10.66 -6.65
CA ARG A 82 9.78 10.32 -7.88
C ARG A 82 8.28 10.48 -7.69
N PRO A 83 7.56 11.01 -8.69
CA PRO A 83 6.10 11.04 -8.65
C PRO A 83 5.58 9.61 -8.65
N ALA A 84 4.38 9.44 -8.09
CA ALA A 84 3.74 8.15 -7.98
C ALA A 84 2.31 8.20 -8.51
N VAL A 85 1.95 7.17 -9.26
CA VAL A 85 0.57 6.91 -9.67
C VAL A 85 -0.12 6.18 -8.53
N TYR A 86 -1.22 6.75 -8.05
CA TYR A 86 -2.07 6.21 -7.01
C TYR A 86 -3.36 5.72 -7.63
N VAL A 87 -3.65 4.44 -7.45
CA VAL A 87 -4.90 3.82 -7.86
C VAL A 87 -5.66 3.44 -6.60
N GLU A 88 -6.68 4.22 -6.28
CA GLU A 88 -7.60 3.89 -5.20
C GLU A 88 -8.60 2.84 -5.66
N LEU A 89 -8.87 1.91 -4.75
CA LEU A 89 -9.69 0.75 -5.02
C LEU A 89 -10.90 0.70 -4.08
N ARG A 90 -11.98 0.12 -4.58
CA ARG A 90 -13.21 -0.14 -3.83
C ARG A 90 -12.95 -1.13 -2.68
N PRO A 91 -13.78 -1.11 -1.62
CA PRO A 91 -13.59 -1.99 -0.44
C PRO A 91 -13.64 -3.49 -0.76
N SER A 92 -14.21 -3.88 -1.89
CA SER A 92 -14.25 -5.26 -2.38
C SER A 92 -12.89 -5.78 -2.86
N ALA A 93 -11.94 -4.89 -3.15
CA ALA A 93 -10.60 -5.29 -3.59
C ALA A 93 -9.70 -5.67 -2.40
N PRO A 94 -8.66 -6.50 -2.63
CA PRO A 94 -7.71 -6.90 -1.58
C PRO A 94 -6.84 -5.75 -1.05
N PHE A 95 -6.71 -4.67 -1.83
CA PHE A 95 -6.02 -3.45 -1.45
C PHE A 95 -6.98 -2.26 -1.56
N ARG A 96 -6.70 -1.19 -0.80
CA ARG A 96 -7.40 0.10 -0.84
C ARG A 96 -6.67 1.08 -1.75
N LEU A 97 -5.38 0.89 -1.92
CA LEU A 97 -4.51 1.68 -2.78
C LEU A 97 -3.43 0.79 -3.40
N LEU A 98 -3.18 1.00 -4.68
CA LEU A 98 -1.92 0.65 -5.33
C LEU A 98 -1.14 1.94 -5.60
N ALA A 99 0.13 1.98 -5.20
CA ALA A 99 1.02 3.10 -5.48
C ALA A 99 2.26 2.61 -6.22
N SER A 100 2.56 3.19 -7.37
CA SER A 100 3.75 2.86 -8.16
C SER A 100 4.45 4.14 -8.61
N SER A 101 5.77 4.23 -8.39
CA SER A 101 6.52 5.39 -8.87
C SER A 101 6.73 5.36 -10.37
N ALA A 102 6.60 6.52 -11.00
CA ALA A 102 7.01 6.78 -12.38
C ALA A 102 8.42 7.39 -12.42
N ARG A 103 9.03 7.51 -13.60
CA ARG A 103 10.34 8.18 -13.77
C ARG A 103 10.23 9.69 -13.63
N ASP A 104 9.16 10.27 -14.17
CA ASP A 104 8.87 11.69 -14.20
C ASP A 104 7.35 11.93 -14.21
N ASP A 105 6.95 13.20 -14.10
CA ASP A 105 5.54 13.59 -14.01
C ASP A 105 4.78 13.24 -15.29
N LYS A 106 5.43 13.36 -16.45
CA LYS A 106 4.83 13.05 -17.75
C LYS A 106 4.47 11.56 -17.86
N GLU A 107 5.36 10.67 -17.43
CA GLU A 107 5.09 9.23 -17.38
C GLU A 107 3.99 8.92 -16.35
N ALA A 108 3.99 9.59 -15.20
CA ALA A 108 2.94 9.42 -14.20
C ALA A 108 1.56 9.83 -14.74
N GLU A 109 1.46 10.99 -15.37
CA GLU A 109 0.23 11.51 -15.97
C GLU A 109 -0.26 10.63 -17.13
N ALA A 110 0.63 10.19 -18.02
CA ALA A 110 0.27 9.31 -19.11
C ALA A 110 -0.26 7.96 -18.59
N THR A 111 0.39 7.40 -17.58
CA THR A 111 -0.04 6.15 -16.95
C THR A 111 -1.37 6.30 -16.23
N ALA A 112 -1.53 7.39 -15.46
CA ALA A 112 -2.78 7.70 -14.76
C ALA A 112 -3.94 7.89 -15.74
N GLY A 113 -3.71 8.65 -16.82
CA GLY A 113 -4.68 8.88 -17.90
C GLY A 113 -5.10 7.58 -18.59
N HIS A 114 -4.15 6.69 -18.85
CA HIS A 114 -4.45 5.38 -19.45
C HIS A 114 -5.33 4.51 -18.55
N ILE A 115 -4.99 4.40 -17.26
CA ILE A 115 -5.83 3.65 -16.30
C ILE A 115 -7.20 4.32 -16.16
N ALA A 116 -7.23 5.65 -16.15
CA ALA A 116 -8.48 6.39 -16.00
C ALA A 116 -9.44 6.22 -17.19
N GLN A 117 -8.91 6.15 -18.40
CA GLN A 117 -9.69 5.88 -19.61
C GLN A 117 -10.19 4.44 -19.67
N ALA A 118 -9.42 3.49 -19.16
CA ALA A 118 -9.79 2.08 -19.16
C ALA A 118 -10.82 1.74 -18.06
N ALA A 119 -10.76 2.41 -16.91
CA ALA A 119 -11.59 2.10 -15.75
C ALA A 119 -13.06 2.56 -15.92
N PRO A 120 -14.05 1.64 -15.87
CA PRO A 120 -15.44 1.98 -16.21
C PRO A 120 -16.17 2.79 -15.13
N ASN A 121 -15.70 2.77 -13.88
CA ASN A 121 -16.43 3.29 -12.72
C ASN A 121 -15.62 4.29 -11.89
N ILE A 122 -14.89 5.20 -12.56
CA ILE A 122 -14.13 6.26 -11.88
C ILE A 122 -15.04 7.32 -11.29
N ASP A 123 -14.79 7.61 -10.03
CA ASP A 123 -15.37 8.72 -9.29
C ASP A 123 -14.59 10.02 -9.59
N THR A 124 -15.12 10.80 -10.53
CA THR A 124 -14.61 12.12 -10.91
C THR A 124 -15.15 13.25 -10.02
N SER A 125 -16.03 12.96 -9.06
CA SER A 125 -16.74 13.99 -8.27
C SER A 125 -15.83 14.73 -7.28
N THR A 126 -14.79 14.04 -6.78
CA THR A 126 -13.81 14.61 -5.87
C THR A 126 -12.40 14.43 -6.45
N PRO A 127 -11.66 15.52 -6.72
CA PRO A 127 -10.31 15.42 -7.25
C PRO A 127 -9.29 15.03 -6.18
N TRP A 128 -9.66 15.15 -4.91
CA TRP A 128 -8.79 14.90 -3.77
C TRP A 128 -8.82 13.44 -3.34
N ARG A 129 -7.63 12.93 -3.05
CA ARG A 129 -7.45 11.62 -2.41
C ARG A 129 -8.15 11.61 -1.05
N GLN A 130 -8.89 10.55 -0.74
CA GLN A 130 -9.53 10.49 0.58
C GLN A 130 -8.47 10.38 1.69
N PRO A 131 -8.55 11.24 2.73
CA PRO A 131 -7.74 11.05 3.92
C PRO A 131 -8.04 9.67 4.52
N LEU A 132 -7.06 9.09 5.23
CA LEU A 132 -7.38 7.94 6.06
C LEU A 132 -8.50 8.37 7.03
N PRO A 133 -9.50 7.51 7.30
CA PRO A 133 -10.44 7.78 8.38
C PRO A 133 -9.65 8.15 9.65
N MET A 134 -10.15 9.06 10.48
CA MET A 134 -9.52 9.30 11.77
C MET A 134 -9.69 8.06 12.64
N LEU A 135 -8.60 7.60 13.25
CA LEU A 135 -8.63 6.51 14.23
C LEU A 135 -9.54 6.91 15.40
N ASP A 136 -10.34 5.99 15.90
CA ASP A 136 -10.89 6.16 17.24
C ASP A 136 -9.81 5.90 18.32
N GLU A 137 -10.02 6.40 19.53
CA GLU A 137 -9.06 6.33 20.64
C GLU A 137 -8.59 4.90 20.97
N SER A 138 -9.47 3.90 20.79
CA SER A 138 -9.13 2.50 21.05
C SER A 138 -8.17 1.93 20.01
N GLU A 139 -8.26 2.43 18.78
CA GLU A 139 -7.41 2.04 17.66
C GLU A 139 -6.05 2.73 17.71
N TYR A 140 -6.00 3.97 18.21
CA TYR A 140 -4.74 4.66 18.53
C TYR A 140 -3.93 3.90 19.58
N ALA A 141 -4.58 3.44 20.65
CA ALA A 141 -3.91 2.68 21.71
C ALA A 141 -3.31 1.37 21.16
N ALA A 142 -4.06 0.62 20.36
CA ALA A 142 -3.58 -0.62 19.73
C ALA A 142 -2.44 -0.37 18.73
N ALA A 143 -2.50 0.72 17.97
CA ALA A 143 -1.44 1.11 17.03
C ALA A 143 -0.15 1.52 17.78
N LEU A 144 -0.27 2.30 18.85
CA LEU A 144 0.86 2.74 19.68
C LEU A 144 1.52 1.57 20.40
N GLU A 145 0.74 0.67 20.97
CA GLU A 145 1.25 -0.52 21.66
C GLU A 145 2.01 -1.44 20.68
N TYR A 146 1.52 -1.57 19.45
CA TYR A 146 2.27 -2.25 18.39
C TYR A 146 3.57 -1.54 18.05
N HIS A 147 3.57 -0.22 17.88
CA HIS A 147 4.77 0.56 17.59
C HIS A 147 5.80 0.43 18.71
N GLN A 148 5.38 0.44 19.98
CA GLN A 148 6.25 0.19 21.13
C GLN A 148 6.87 -1.21 21.11
N ARG A 149 6.05 -2.26 20.86
CA ARG A 149 6.56 -3.64 20.74
C ARG A 149 7.51 -3.81 19.56
N ARG A 150 7.23 -3.16 18.42
CA ARG A 150 8.09 -3.19 17.24
C ARG A 150 9.40 -2.43 17.45
N SER A 151 9.38 -1.25 18.08
CA SER A 151 10.59 -0.50 18.42
C SER A 151 11.48 -1.27 19.41
N SER A 152 10.85 -1.92 20.39
CA SER A 152 11.53 -2.80 21.35
C SER A 152 12.09 -4.08 20.71
N ALA A 153 11.44 -4.58 19.66
CA ALA A 153 11.95 -5.68 18.83
C ALA A 153 13.06 -5.21 17.88
N TRP A 154 12.97 -4.00 17.30
CA TRP A 154 14.01 -3.41 16.46
C TRP A 154 15.35 -3.28 17.20
N HIS A 155 15.37 -2.77 18.44
CA HIS A 155 16.59 -2.71 19.25
C HIS A 155 17.14 -4.09 19.63
N ARG A 156 16.30 -5.13 19.63
CA ARG A 156 16.72 -6.52 19.90
C ARG A 156 17.21 -7.25 18.64
N VAL A 157 16.73 -6.82 17.48
CA VAL A 157 17.01 -7.40 16.15
C VAL A 157 18.23 -6.73 15.50
N GLU A 158 18.57 -5.49 15.84
CA GLU A 158 19.81 -4.83 15.42
C GLU A 158 21.08 -5.59 15.91
N GLY A 159 21.02 -6.26 17.07
CA GLY A 159 22.06 -7.18 17.53
C GLY A 159 22.02 -8.60 16.93
N ALA A 160 20.93 -8.98 16.24
CA ALA A 160 20.71 -10.32 15.69
C ALA A 160 20.80 -10.40 14.15
N LEU A 161 20.64 -9.26 13.46
CA LEU A 161 20.78 -9.14 12.00
C LEU A 161 22.23 -9.31 11.51
N ASP A 162 23.19 -9.35 12.43
CA ASP A 162 24.58 -9.72 12.15
C ASP A 162 24.79 -11.23 11.94
N ARG A 163 23.79 -12.09 12.23
CA ARG A 163 24.04 -13.55 12.22
C ARG A 163 23.11 -14.41 11.40
N LEU A 164 21.79 -14.21 11.34
CA LEU A 164 20.94 -15.30 10.81
C LEU A 164 19.72 -14.80 10.05
N GLY A 165 19.71 -15.13 8.76
CA GLY A 165 18.61 -14.87 7.85
C GLY A 165 17.25 -15.41 8.34
N ALA A 166 16.27 -14.49 8.29
CA ALA A 166 14.83 -14.65 8.12
C ALA A 166 13.99 -15.35 9.21
N ARG A 167 12.87 -14.68 9.57
CA ARG A 167 11.52 -15.29 9.54
C ARG A 167 10.40 -14.23 9.51
N ALA A 168 9.35 -14.51 8.74
CA ALA A 168 8.16 -13.68 8.55
C ALA A 168 7.19 -13.78 9.74
N TRP A 169 6.57 -12.65 10.13
CA TRP A 169 5.57 -12.57 11.20
C TRP A 169 4.26 -11.94 10.69
N SER A 170 3.13 -12.57 11.01
CA SER A 170 1.78 -12.06 10.79
C SER A 170 1.45 -11.00 11.87
N GLY A 171 1.36 -9.73 11.48
CA GLY A 171 1.15 -8.61 12.42
C GLY A 171 -0.31 -8.42 12.92
N PRO A 172 -0.53 -7.51 13.89
CA PRO A 172 -1.82 -7.23 14.55
C PRO A 172 -2.88 -6.62 13.64
N CYS A 173 -2.56 -6.33 12.38
CA CYS A 173 -3.55 -5.83 11.43
C CYS A 173 -4.67 -6.86 11.19
N GLN A 174 -4.36 -8.16 11.21
CA GLN A 174 -5.39 -9.20 11.20
C GLN A 174 -6.28 -9.18 12.46
N ALA A 175 -5.73 -8.82 13.63
CA ALA A 175 -6.51 -8.73 14.86
C ALA A 175 -7.46 -7.51 14.82
N ALA A 176 -6.98 -6.34 14.39
CA ALA A 176 -7.81 -5.15 14.22
C ALA A 176 -8.90 -5.30 13.14
N GLN A 177 -8.62 -6.06 12.07
CA GLN A 177 -9.62 -6.39 11.04
C GLN A 177 -10.67 -7.39 11.55
N ARG A 178 -10.28 -8.40 12.34
CA ARG A 178 -11.21 -9.37 12.94
C ARG A 178 -12.16 -8.73 13.94
N LEU A 179 -11.69 -7.79 14.77
CA LEU A 179 -12.53 -7.06 15.71
C LEU A 179 -13.60 -6.22 15.00
N ARG A 180 -13.31 -5.68 13.81
CA ARG A 180 -14.30 -4.98 12.97
C ARG A 180 -15.30 -5.92 12.30
N GLY A 181 -14.83 -7.06 11.78
CA GLY A 181 -15.70 -8.10 11.24
C GLY A 181 -16.74 -8.57 12.27
N ALA A 182 -16.32 -8.69 13.53
CA ALA A 182 -17.23 -9.03 14.64
C ALA A 182 -18.23 -7.92 15.00
N LYS A 183 -17.88 -6.64 14.81
CA LYS A 183 -18.78 -5.50 15.08
C LYS A 183 -19.80 -5.24 13.97
N ASN A 184 -19.54 -5.71 12.75
CA ASN A 184 -20.40 -5.49 11.58
C ASN A 184 -21.25 -6.71 11.19
N SER A 185 -21.24 -7.80 11.96
CA SER A 185 -22.19 -8.91 11.79
C SER A 185 -23.56 -8.50 12.34
N PRO A 186 -24.66 -8.65 11.59
CA PRO A 186 -26.00 -8.50 12.17
C PRO A 186 -26.25 -9.61 13.21
N PRO A 187 -27.08 -9.35 14.23
CA PRO A 187 -27.38 -10.30 15.31
C PRO A 187 -28.09 -11.56 14.83
#